data_AF-A0A6S7E4U8-F1
#
_entry.id   AF-A0A6S7E4U8-F1
#
_cell.length_a   1.000
_cell.length_b   1.000
_cell.length_c   1.000
_cell.angle_alpha   90.00
_cell.angle_beta   90.00
_cell.angle_gamma   90.00
#
_symmetry.space_group_name_H-M   'P 1'
#
loop_
_entity.id
_entity.type
_entity.pdbx_description
1 polymer ?
#
loop_
_entity_poly.entity_id
_entity_poly.type
_entity_poly.pdbx_seq_one_letter_code
_entity_poly.pdbx_strand_id
1 'polypeptide(L)'
;MGTLAEALEKVSASEWIDALQRLYTDLMLASAGAPARYFPALASGVAQVAARMNTAKVAEAARWLTRQRALATHPLNAKLFAHSTLQRVVLSCLA
;
A
#
# COMPACT_ATOMS: atom_id res chain seq x y z
N MET A 1 6.73 -11.03 -6.47
CA MET A 1 7.14 -9.61 -6.41
C MET A 1 7.72 -9.09 -7.72
N GLY A 2 8.60 -9.83 -8.41
CA GLY A 2 9.23 -9.37 -9.67
C GLY A 2 8.23 -9.00 -10.77
N THR A 3 7.25 -9.86 -11.06
CA THR A 3 6.23 -9.65 -12.10
C THR A 3 5.33 -8.43 -11.86
N LEU A 4 4.93 -8.20 -10.60
CA LEU A 4 4.13 -7.03 -10.23
C LEU A 4 4.97 -5.73 -10.31
N ALA A 5 6.24 -5.77 -9.89
CA ALA A 5 7.13 -4.62 -10.01
C ALA A 5 7.37 -4.23 -11.48
N GLU A 6 7.46 -5.22 -12.38
CA GLU A 6 7.56 -4.98 -13.84
C GLU A 6 6.27 -4.41 -14.43
N ALA A 7 5.10 -4.84 -13.94
CA ALA A 7 3.83 -4.24 -14.35
C ALA A 7 3.73 -2.77 -13.91
N LEU A 8 4.21 -2.44 -12.71
CA LEU A 8 4.22 -1.08 -12.17
C LEU A 8 5.23 -0.15 -12.86
N GLU A 9 6.27 -0.68 -13.51
CA GLU A 9 7.26 0.13 -14.24
C GLU A 9 6.63 0.94 -15.38
N LYS A 10 5.52 0.44 -15.95
CA LYS A 10 4.77 1.11 -17.03
C LYS A 10 3.74 2.13 -16.52
N VAL A 11 3.56 2.22 -15.21
CA VAL A 11 2.58 3.10 -14.55
C VAL A 11 3.33 4.21 -13.82
N SER A 12 2.78 5.43 -13.82
CA SER A 12 3.36 6.53 -13.04
C SER A 12 3.49 6.12 -11.57
N ALA A 13 4.66 6.33 -10.97
CA ALA A 13 4.88 5.96 -9.58
C ALA A 13 3.95 6.69 -8.61
N SER A 14 3.60 7.94 -8.93
CA SER A 14 2.61 8.70 -8.17
C SER A 14 1.23 8.05 -8.16
N GLU A 15 0.84 7.38 -9.24
CA GLU A 15 -0.48 6.75 -9.37
C GLU A 15 -0.61 5.53 -8.46
N TRP A 16 0.34 4.59 -8.54
CA TRP A 16 0.27 3.39 -7.70
C TRP A 16 0.63 3.67 -6.24
N ILE A 17 1.43 4.70 -5.94
CA ILE A 17 1.61 5.18 -4.56
C ILE A 17 0.29 5.73 -3.99
N ASP A 18 -0.47 6.52 -4.76
CA ASP A 18 -1.78 7.02 -4.34
C ASP A 18 -2.75 5.86 -4.09
N ALA A 19 -2.76 4.85 -4.96
CA ALA A 19 -3.56 3.64 -4.78
C ALA A 19 -3.18 2.89 -3.49
N LEU A 20 -1.89 2.75 -3.18
CA LEU A 20 -1.44 2.15 -1.92
C LEU A 20 -1.87 2.99 -0.71
N GLN A 21 -1.73 4.32 -0.74
CA GLN A 21 -2.18 5.20 0.34
C GLN A 21 -3.69 5.06 0.62
N ARG A 22 -4.50 4.94 -0.43
CA ARG A 22 -5.94 4.66 -0.32
C ARG A 22 -6.23 3.28 0.28
N LEU A 23 -5.48 2.26 -0.12
CA LEU A 23 -5.63 0.90 0.44
C LEU A 23 -5.33 0.88 1.94
N TYR A 24 -4.28 1.59 2.39
CA TYR A 24 -3.99 1.72 3.82
C TYR A 24 -5.09 2.44 4.58
N THR A 25 -5.75 3.41 3.94
CA THR A 25 -6.92 4.07 4.55
C THR A 25 -8.05 3.05 4.74
N ASP A 26 -8.33 2.23 3.74
CA ASP A 26 -9.35 1.18 3.85
C ASP A 26 -8.99 0.10 4.89
N LEU A 27 -7.72 -0.26 5.02
CA LEU A 27 -7.24 -1.17 6.08
C LEU A 27 -7.48 -0.58 7.48
N MET A 28 -7.16 0.70 7.67
CA MET A 28 -7.39 1.38 8.95
C MET A 28 -8.89 1.50 9.26
N LEU A 29 -9.72 1.84 8.26
CA LEU A 29 -11.18 1.87 8.40
C LEU A 29 -11.72 0.49 8.81
N ALA A 30 -11.32 -0.57 8.11
CA ALA A 30 -11.75 -1.94 8.41
C ALA A 30 -11.31 -2.38 9.81
N SER A 31 -10.11 -2.00 10.27
CA SER A 31 -9.65 -2.29 11.64
C SER A 31 -10.48 -1.60 12.72
N ALA A 32 -11.13 -0.49 12.38
CA ALA A 32 -12.05 0.23 13.26
C ALA A 32 -13.52 -0.20 13.07
N GLY A 33 -13.79 -1.25 12.29
CA GLY A 33 -15.14 -1.74 12.00
C GLY A 33 -15.93 -0.91 10.98
N ALA A 34 -15.26 0.01 10.27
CA ALA A 34 -15.87 0.82 9.23
C ALA A 34 -15.70 0.14 7.84
N PRO A 35 -16.63 0.40 6.89
CA PRO A 35 -16.51 -0.16 5.54
C PRO A 35 -15.34 0.45 4.76
N ALA A 36 -14.81 -0.30 3.80
CA ALA A 36 -13.81 0.21 2.84
C ALA A 36 -14.41 1.35 2.01
N ARG A 37 -13.66 2.45 1.87
CA ARG A 37 -14.09 3.68 1.19
C ARG A 37 -13.60 3.75 -0.25
N TYR A 38 -12.34 3.42 -0.50
CA TYR A 38 -11.71 3.64 -1.80
C TYR A 38 -11.79 2.43 -2.73
N PHE A 39 -11.68 1.22 -2.19
CA PHE A 39 -11.78 -0.03 -2.93
C PHE A 39 -12.88 -0.93 -2.37
N PRO A 40 -14.18 -0.57 -2.53
CA PRO A 40 -15.29 -1.40 -2.05
C PRO A 40 -15.27 -2.83 -2.62
N ALA A 41 -14.82 -3.00 -3.87
CA ALA A 41 -14.67 -4.32 -4.49
C ALA A 41 -13.64 -5.23 -3.77
N LEU A 42 -12.72 -4.66 -2.99
CA LEU A 42 -11.72 -5.38 -2.21
C LEU A 42 -12.12 -5.54 -0.73
N ALA A 43 -13.32 -5.08 -0.32
CA ALA A 43 -13.72 -4.98 1.09
C ALA A 43 -13.54 -6.28 1.88
N SER A 44 -13.88 -7.43 1.31
CA SER A 44 -13.69 -8.74 1.96
C SER A 44 -12.21 -9.03 2.23
N GLY A 45 -11.34 -8.81 1.24
CA GLY A 45 -9.89 -9.02 1.41
C GLY A 45 -9.27 -8.03 2.40
N VAL A 46 -9.69 -6.76 2.34
CA VAL A 46 -9.29 -5.71 3.29
C VAL A 46 -9.68 -6.10 4.72
N ALA A 47 -10.91 -6.55 4.94
CA ALA A 47 -11.38 -6.99 6.26
C ALA A 47 -10.58 -8.18 6.81
N GLN A 48 -10.26 -9.17 5.96
CA GLN A 48 -9.45 -10.33 6.36
C GLN A 48 -8.02 -9.95 6.76
N VAL A 49 -7.41 -8.96 6.10
CA VAL A 49 -6.09 -8.43 6.49
C VAL A 49 -6.22 -7.62 7.78
N ALA A 50 -7.22 -6.73 7.86
CA ALA A 50 -7.45 -5.87 9.00
C ALA A 50 -7.70 -6.64 10.31
N ALA A 51 -8.33 -7.81 10.23
CA ALA A 51 -8.59 -8.67 11.39
C ALA A 51 -7.33 -9.29 12.04
N ARG A 52 -6.20 -9.33 11.32
CA ARG A 52 -4.97 -10.01 11.80
C ARG A 52 -3.72 -9.14 11.78
N MET A 53 -3.77 -7.98 11.13
CA MET A 53 -2.61 -7.10 11.00
C MET A 53 -2.26 -6.42 12.33
N ASN A 54 -1.00 -6.07 12.51
CA ASN A 54 -0.60 -5.17 13.58
C ASN A 54 -0.85 -3.72 13.17
N THR A 55 -1.86 -3.08 13.77
CA THR A 55 -2.28 -1.70 13.43
C THR A 55 -1.14 -0.68 13.56
N ALA A 56 -0.21 -0.85 14.50
CA ALA A 56 0.92 0.06 14.66
C ALA A 56 1.91 -0.04 13.48
N LYS A 57 2.24 -1.26 13.04
CA LYS A 57 3.10 -1.49 11.86
C LYS A 57 2.46 -0.91 10.59
N VAL A 58 1.16 -1.10 10.42
CA VAL A 58 0.40 -0.60 9.26
C VAL A 58 0.34 0.92 9.26
N ALA A 59 0.08 1.54 10.41
CA ALA A 59 0.10 3.00 10.54
C ALA A 59 1.50 3.59 10.27
N GLU A 60 2.57 2.91 10.69
CA GLU A 60 3.94 3.33 10.37
C GLU A 60 4.23 3.24 8.87
N ALA A 61 3.84 2.14 8.22
CA ALA A 61 3.99 1.97 6.78
C ALA A 61 3.16 2.99 5.99
N ALA A 62 1.94 3.34 6.44
CA ALA A 62 1.15 4.43 5.85
C ALA A 62 1.90 5.76 5.91
N ARG A 63 2.46 6.13 7.07
CA ARG A 63 3.27 7.36 7.21
C ARG A 63 4.51 7.33 6.31
N TRP A 64 5.14 6.17 6.17
CA TRP A 64 6.27 6.00 5.27
C TRP A 64 5.87 6.19 3.80
N LEU A 65 4.74 5.63 3.35
CA LEU A 65 4.19 5.82 2.00
C LEU A 65 3.90 7.30 1.70
N THR A 66 3.41 8.08 2.67
CA THR A 66 3.23 9.53 2.50
C THR A 66 4.54 10.23 2.16
N ARG A 67 5.65 9.83 2.81
CA ARG A 67 6.98 10.39 2.50
C ARG A 67 7.51 9.94 1.13
N GLN A 68 7.15 8.74 0.68
CA GLN A 68 7.56 8.23 -0.63
C GLN A 68 6.92 8.98 -1.80
N ARG A 69 5.81 9.70 -1.57
CA ARG A 69 5.13 10.48 -2.62
C ARG A 69 6.05 11.52 -3.29
N ALA A 70 6.97 12.12 -2.53
CA ALA A 70 7.95 13.06 -3.10
C ALA A 70 8.93 12.37 -4.06
N LEU A 71 9.33 11.14 -3.74
CA LEU A 71 10.23 10.33 -4.58
C LEU A 71 9.52 9.74 -5.80
N ALA A 72 8.20 9.55 -5.71
CA ALA A 72 7.38 9.00 -6.78
C ALA A 72 7.30 9.92 -8.01
N THR A 73 7.54 11.23 -7.87
CA THR A 73 7.59 12.16 -9.01
C THR A 73 8.77 11.86 -9.93
N HIS A 74 9.93 11.53 -9.36
CA HIS A 74 11.16 11.24 -10.11
C HIS A 74 12.00 10.16 -9.41
N PRO A 75 11.59 8.88 -9.47
CA PRO A 75 12.35 7.81 -8.85
C PRO A 75 13.64 7.57 -9.63
N LEU A 76 14.77 7.45 -8.94
CA LEU A 76 16.07 7.14 -9.55
C LEU A 76 16.06 5.80 -10.30
N ASN A 77 15.29 4.82 -9.80
CA ASN A 77 15.05 3.54 -10.46
C ASN A 77 13.62 3.07 -10.16
N ALA A 78 12.75 3.14 -11.15
CA ALA A 78 11.32 2.82 -11.00
C ALA A 78 11.09 1.36 -10.56
N LYS A 79 11.83 0.40 -11.13
CA LYS A 79 11.71 -1.03 -10.80
C LYS A 79 12.13 -1.33 -9.36
N LEU A 80 13.26 -0.77 -8.92
CA LEU A 80 13.74 -0.92 -7.54
C LEU A 80 12.79 -0.22 -6.54
N PHE A 81 12.29 0.96 -6.90
CA PHE A 81 11.34 1.69 -6.09
C PHE A 81 10.02 0.92 -5.91
N ALA A 82 9.48 0.35 -7.00
CA ALA A 82 8.31 -0.52 -6.96
C ALA A 82 8.58 -1.77 -6.10
N HIS A 83 9.71 -2.45 -6.32
CA HIS A 83 10.05 -3.66 -5.58
C HIS A 83 10.16 -3.41 -4.07
N SER A 84 10.97 -2.43 -3.66
CA SER A 84 11.18 -2.08 -2.25
C SER A 84 9.89 -1.60 -1.57
N THR A 85 9.08 -0.82 -2.27
CA THR A 85 7.78 -0.36 -1.77
C THR A 85 6.82 -1.52 -1.55
N LEU A 86 6.64 -2.37 -2.56
CA LEU A 86 5.74 -3.51 -2.46
C LEU A 86 6.20 -4.50 -1.38
N GLN A 87 7.51 -4.72 -1.23
CA GLN A 87 8.04 -5.57 -0.16
C GLN A 87 7.68 -5.01 1.22
N ARG A 88 7.86 -3.71 1.45
CA ARG A 88 7.48 -3.08 2.72
C ARG A 88 5.98 -3.17 2.98
N VAL A 89 5.16 -2.98 1.95
CA VAL A 89 3.70 -3.10 2.05
C VAL A 89 3.29 -4.48 2.54
N VAL A 90 3.79 -5.54 1.87
CA VAL A 90 3.51 -6.92 2.25
C VAL A 90 3.94 -7.18 3.68
N LEU A 91 5.18 -6.84 4.06
CA LEU A 91 5.70 -7.07 5.40
C LEU A 91 4.90 -6.35 6.50
N SER A 92 4.36 -5.16 6.21
CA SER A 92 3.55 -4.44 7.20
C SER A 92 2.15 -5.07 7.42
N CYS A 93 1.64 -5.82 6.45
CA CYS A 93 0.34 -6.48 6.51
C CYS A 93 0.41 -7.92 7.06
N LEU A 94 1.62 -8.46 7.24
CA LEU A 94 1.83 -9.71 7.96
C LEU A 94 1.73 -9.44 9.48
N ALA A 95 1.12 -10.38 10.21
CA ALA A 95 0.99 -10.32 11.66
C ALA A 95 2.38 -10.19 12.34
#